data_AF-A0A7C1XL91-F1
#
_entry.id   AF-A0A7C1XL91-F1
#
_cell.length_a   1.000
_cell.length_b   1.000
_cell.length_c   1.000
_cell.angle_alpha   90.00
_cell.angle_beta   90.00
_cell.angle_gamma   90.00
#
_symmetry.space_group_name_H-M   'P 1'
#
loop_
_entity.id
_entity.type
_entity.pdbx_description
1 polymer ?
#
loop_
_entity_poly.entity_id
_entity_poly.type
_entity_poly.pdbx_seq_one_letter_code
_entity_poly.pdbx_strand_id
1 'polypeptide(L)'
;MVNEGISRDVDTREAVSRIHGMSQGLEEAISLLYNAFIYNRETFIDEAEVIIRGVKDVEKELTDALISASKSDESARLFASIPAHIERMAGNLEHIARSIRTKVRDSILFSDKAISEVSFLFQRTREILNTTSDLILARNTFIANYIKKSEAEIEHTANQFATLHEERLVEGLCLPKSSGLYIVMLDSIKRIAYHAKEIAEKLTR
;
A
#
# COMPACT_ATOMS: atom_id res chain seq x y z
N MET A 1 -1.09 -41.24 -26.61
CA MET A 1 -0.12 -40.43 -25.86
C MET A 1 -0.88 -39.30 -25.22
N VAL A 2 -1.37 -39.53 -24.00
CA VAL A 2 -2.09 -38.51 -23.23
C VAL A 2 -1.03 -37.69 -22.53
N ASN A 3 -0.97 -36.40 -22.85
CA ASN A 3 -0.07 -35.45 -22.20
C ASN A 3 -0.64 -35.19 -20.80
N GLU A 4 -0.16 -35.93 -19.80
CA GLU A 4 -0.39 -35.63 -18.40
C GLU A 4 0.34 -34.33 -18.07
N GLY A 5 -0.36 -33.21 -18.32
CA GLY A 5 -0.01 -31.93 -17.75
C GLY A 5 -0.14 -32.07 -16.23
N ILE A 6 1.00 -32.27 -15.57
CA ILE A 6 1.13 -32.19 -14.12
C ILE A 6 0.59 -30.82 -13.72
N SER A 7 -0.67 -30.80 -13.27
CA SER A 7 -1.22 -29.69 -12.52
C SER A 7 -0.30 -29.53 -11.31
N ARG A 8 0.53 -28.48 -11.30
CA ARG A 8 1.13 -28.05 -10.04
C ARG A 8 -0.05 -27.59 -9.20
N ASP A 9 -0.55 -28.49 -8.36
CA ASP A 9 -1.48 -28.12 -7.30
C ASP A 9 -0.79 -27.00 -6.51
N VAL A 10 -1.30 -25.79 -6.67
CA VAL A 10 -0.93 -24.70 -5.79
C VAL A 10 -1.44 -25.09 -4.42
N ASP A 11 -0.55 -25.23 -3.45
CA ASP A 11 -1.00 -25.31 -2.06
C ASP A 11 -1.60 -23.95 -1.72
N THR A 12 -2.93 -23.89 -1.74
CA THR A 12 -3.66 -22.65 -1.46
C THR A 12 -3.31 -22.08 -0.08
N ARG A 13 -2.87 -22.90 0.88
CA ARG A 13 -2.36 -22.40 2.17
C ARG A 13 -1.02 -21.71 2.02
N GLU A 14 -0.12 -22.26 1.22
CA GLU A 14 1.16 -21.62 0.88
C GLU A 14 0.91 -20.28 0.18
N ALA A 15 -0.01 -20.24 -0.78
CA ALA A 15 -0.37 -19.02 -1.49
C ALA A 15 -0.90 -17.94 -0.53
N VAL A 16 -1.82 -18.29 0.38
CA VAL A 16 -2.35 -17.35 1.39
C VAL A 16 -1.24 -16.85 2.32
N SER A 17 -0.33 -17.73 2.75
CA SER A 17 0.82 -17.36 3.57
C SER A 17 1.73 -16.35 2.85
N ARG A 18 1.99 -16.56 1.55
CA ARG A 18 2.77 -15.63 0.73
C ARG A 18 2.07 -14.29 0.55
N ILE A 19 0.76 -14.27 0.28
CA ILE A 19 -0.04 -13.02 0.19
C ILE A 19 0.03 -12.24 1.51
N HIS A 20 -0.12 -12.94 2.64
CA HIS A 20 0.02 -12.33 3.96
C HIS A 20 1.40 -11.71 4.15
N GLY A 21 2.46 -12.43 3.81
CA GLY A 21 3.84 -11.93 3.87
C GLY A 21 4.07 -10.69 2.98
N MET A 22 3.44 -10.64 1.80
CA MET A 22 3.50 -9.44 0.95
C MET A 22 2.88 -8.22 1.64
N SER A 23 1.70 -8.39 2.26
CA SER A 23 1.01 -7.31 2.99
C SER A 23 1.81 -6.82 4.19
N GLN A 24 2.43 -7.74 4.96
CA GLN A 24 3.35 -7.38 6.05
C GLN A 24 4.58 -6.62 5.55
N GLY A 25 5.16 -7.04 4.43
CA GLY A 25 6.28 -6.31 3.83
C GLY A 25 5.92 -4.86 3.49
N LEU A 26 4.70 -4.60 3.00
CA LEU A 26 4.27 -3.22 2.72
C LEU A 26 4.06 -2.40 4.00
N GLU A 27 3.60 -3.02 5.09
CA GLU A 27 3.48 -2.39 6.42
C GLU A 27 4.86 -1.98 6.98
N GLU A 28 5.87 -2.83 6.79
CA GLU A 28 7.26 -2.52 7.14
C GLU A 28 7.81 -1.39 6.26
N ALA A 29 7.58 -1.46 4.95
CA ALA A 29 8.02 -0.44 4.00
C ALA A 29 7.43 0.95 4.32
N ILE A 30 6.14 1.05 4.64
CA ILE A 30 5.54 2.35 5.01
C ILE A 30 6.13 2.90 6.31
N SER A 31 6.51 2.03 7.26
CA SER A 31 7.19 2.43 8.51
C SER A 31 8.60 2.97 8.26
N LEU A 32 9.35 2.33 7.36
CA LEU A 32 10.65 2.84 6.91
C LEU A 32 10.52 4.17 6.18
N LEU A 33 9.54 4.31 5.27
CA LEU A 33 9.28 5.58 4.58
C LEU A 33 8.86 6.70 5.55
N TYR A 34 8.09 6.38 6.59
CA TYR A 34 7.81 7.35 7.66
C TYR A 34 9.09 7.81 8.36
N ASN A 35 9.98 6.89 8.73
CA ASN A 35 11.28 7.23 9.33
C ASN A 35 12.14 8.07 8.36
N ALA A 36 12.15 7.75 7.07
CA ALA A 36 12.84 8.53 6.06
C ALA A 36 12.31 9.97 5.99
N PHE A 37 10.98 10.13 6.03
CA PHE A 37 10.30 11.41 5.97
C PHE A 37 10.62 12.30 7.18
N ILE A 38 10.64 11.73 8.38
CA ILE A 38 10.91 12.45 9.64
C ILE A 38 12.39 12.77 9.81
N TYR A 39 13.26 11.77 9.62
CA TYR A 39 14.70 11.92 9.90
C TYR A 39 15.52 12.39 8.71
N ASN A 40 14.91 12.53 7.53
CA ASN A 40 15.57 12.91 6.27
C ASN A 40 16.77 12.02 5.92
N ARG A 41 16.62 10.69 6.03
CA ARG A 41 17.68 9.72 5.73
C ARG A 41 17.32 8.82 4.56
N GLU A 42 18.17 8.80 3.53
CA GLU A 42 17.98 7.96 2.34
C GLU A 42 18.09 6.47 2.64
N THR A 43 18.84 6.06 3.67
CA THR A 43 19.02 4.64 4.02
C THR A 43 17.69 3.92 4.27
N PHE A 44 16.75 4.58 4.97
CA PHE A 44 15.40 4.04 5.18
C PHE A 44 14.61 3.90 3.87
N ILE A 45 14.84 4.79 2.90
CA ILE A 45 14.19 4.72 1.59
C ILE A 45 14.74 3.53 0.82
N ASP A 46 16.07 3.33 0.84
CA ASP A 46 16.73 2.23 0.16
C ASP A 46 16.28 0.87 0.73
N GLU A 47 16.17 0.76 2.06
CA GLU A 47 15.62 -0.42 2.74
C GLU A 47 14.14 -0.68 2.32
N ALA A 48 13.30 0.36 2.30
CA ALA A 48 11.91 0.22 1.86
C ALA A 48 11.79 -0.24 0.41
N GLU A 49 12.64 0.27 -0.48
CA GLU A 49 12.65 -0.10 -1.91
C GLU A 49 13.08 -1.56 -2.14
N VAL A 50 13.94 -2.12 -1.29
CA VAL A 50 14.26 -3.56 -1.31
C VAL A 50 13.02 -4.39 -1.01
N ILE A 51 12.27 -4.02 0.04
CA ILE A 51 11.05 -4.73 0.43
C ILE A 51 9.98 -4.62 -0.66
N ILE A 52 9.74 -3.41 -1.16
CA ILE A 52 8.76 -3.15 -2.23
C ILE A 52 9.06 -3.98 -3.48
N ARG A 53 10.34 -4.07 -3.87
CA ARG A 53 10.76 -4.91 -5.01
C ARG A 53 10.48 -6.39 -4.75
N GLY A 54 10.83 -6.89 -3.56
CA GLY A 54 10.54 -8.27 -3.17
C GLY A 54 9.05 -8.60 -3.23
N VAL A 55 8.18 -7.68 -2.82
CA VAL A 55 6.72 -7.85 -2.94
C VAL A 55 6.28 -7.97 -4.40
N LYS A 56 6.82 -7.15 -5.30
CA LYS A 56 6.48 -7.20 -6.73
C LYS A 56 6.98 -8.47 -7.40
N ASP A 57 8.15 -8.97 -7.00
CA ASP A 57 8.68 -10.25 -7.49
C ASP A 57 7.78 -11.43 -7.06
N VAL A 58 7.33 -11.43 -5.79
CA VAL A 58 6.39 -12.43 -5.29
C VAL A 58 5.03 -12.34 -5.99
N GLU A 59 4.53 -11.13 -6.26
CA GLU A 59 3.27 -10.95 -6.98
C GLU A 59 3.31 -11.65 -8.34
N LYS A 60 4.36 -11.40 -9.13
CA LYS A 60 4.50 -11.96 -10.47
C LYS A 60 4.44 -13.48 -10.46
N GLU A 61 5.15 -14.11 -9.52
CA GLU A 61 5.13 -15.56 -9.37
C GLU A 61 3.76 -16.08 -8.95
N LEU A 62 3.10 -15.38 -8.03
CA LEU A 62 1.89 -15.87 -7.37
C LEU A 62 0.63 -15.67 -8.23
N THR A 63 0.56 -14.58 -8.98
CA THR A 63 -0.55 -14.30 -9.91
C THR A 63 -0.68 -15.41 -10.95
N ASP A 64 0.42 -15.82 -11.60
CA ASP A 64 0.41 -16.89 -12.61
C ASP A 64 -0.02 -18.25 -12.01
N ALA A 65 0.47 -18.55 -10.81
CA ALA A 65 0.12 -19.76 -10.08
C ALA A 65 -1.38 -19.80 -9.72
N LEU A 66 -1.90 -18.74 -9.11
CA LEU A 66 -3.30 -18.67 -8.70
C LEU A 66 -4.27 -18.65 -9.89
N ILE A 67 -3.95 -17.96 -10.99
CA ILE A 67 -4.77 -17.97 -12.21
C ILE A 67 -4.85 -19.39 -12.77
N SER A 68 -3.73 -20.11 -12.81
CA SER A 68 -3.68 -21.49 -13.31
C SER A 68 -4.53 -22.42 -12.45
N ALA A 69 -4.39 -22.35 -11.13
CA ALA A 69 -5.17 -23.16 -10.18
C ALA A 69 -6.65 -22.76 -10.10
N SER A 70 -6.98 -21.50 -10.40
CA SER A 70 -8.36 -20.99 -10.31
C SER A 70 -9.35 -21.74 -11.19
N LYS A 71 -8.91 -22.47 -12.22
CA LYS A 71 -9.81 -23.25 -13.07
C LYS A 71 -10.51 -24.38 -12.31
N SER A 72 -9.82 -24.99 -11.36
CA SER A 72 -10.26 -26.17 -10.61
C SER A 72 -10.39 -25.95 -9.10
N ASP A 73 -9.76 -24.92 -8.52
CA ASP A 73 -9.79 -24.61 -7.09
C ASP A 73 -10.55 -23.28 -6.84
N GLU A 74 -11.65 -23.35 -6.10
CA GLU A 74 -12.47 -22.19 -5.72
C GLU A 74 -11.73 -21.22 -4.79
N SER A 75 -10.93 -21.74 -3.86
CA SER A 75 -10.10 -20.94 -2.98
C SER A 75 -9.01 -20.22 -3.78
N ALA A 76 -8.34 -20.90 -4.72
CA ALA A 76 -7.41 -20.23 -5.63
C ALA A 76 -8.10 -19.11 -6.43
N ARG A 77 -9.33 -19.34 -6.91
CA ARG A 77 -10.15 -18.33 -7.62
C ARG A 77 -10.50 -17.12 -6.74
N LEU A 78 -10.71 -17.33 -5.44
CA LEU A 78 -10.96 -16.26 -4.47
C LEU A 78 -9.74 -15.35 -4.32
N PHE A 79 -8.54 -15.92 -4.21
CA PHE A 79 -7.30 -15.16 -3.97
C PHE A 79 -6.63 -14.61 -5.24
N ALA A 80 -7.00 -15.09 -6.43
CA ALA A 80 -6.30 -14.80 -7.69
C ALA A 80 -6.09 -13.30 -8.02
N SER A 81 -6.96 -12.39 -7.58
CA SER A 81 -6.82 -10.95 -7.85
C SER A 81 -6.07 -10.18 -6.75
N ILE A 82 -5.84 -10.81 -5.59
CA ILE A 82 -5.29 -10.13 -4.41
C ILE A 82 -3.83 -9.72 -4.60
N PRO A 83 -2.92 -10.57 -5.14
CA PRO A 83 -1.55 -10.16 -5.38
C PRO A 83 -1.45 -8.88 -6.22
N ALA A 84 -2.26 -8.76 -7.28
CA ALA A 84 -2.30 -7.57 -8.12
C ALA A 84 -2.83 -6.30 -7.41
N HIS A 85 -3.61 -6.42 -6.33
CA HIS A 85 -3.96 -5.26 -5.50
C HIS A 85 -2.80 -4.85 -4.59
N ILE A 86 -2.07 -5.83 -4.04
CA ILE A 86 -0.89 -5.58 -3.21
C ILE A 86 0.24 -4.96 -4.06
N GLU A 87 0.47 -5.42 -5.31
CA GLU A 87 1.43 -4.78 -6.22
C GLU A 87 1.10 -3.31 -6.47
N ARG A 88 -0.19 -2.99 -6.67
CA ARG A 88 -0.59 -1.58 -6.85
C ARG A 88 -0.36 -0.76 -5.58
N MET A 89 -0.54 -1.32 -4.39
CA MET A 89 -0.13 -0.66 -3.14
C MET A 89 1.38 -0.43 -3.11
N ALA A 90 2.16 -1.44 -3.50
CA ALA A 90 3.61 -1.38 -3.59
C ALA A 90 4.07 -0.26 -4.55
N GLY A 91 3.45 -0.13 -5.72
CA GLY A 91 3.71 0.97 -6.66
C GLY A 91 3.40 2.36 -6.09
N ASN A 92 2.36 2.50 -5.28
CA ASN A 92 2.08 3.76 -4.56
C ASN A 92 3.12 4.04 -3.45
N LEU A 93 3.66 3.02 -2.80
CA LEU A 93 4.81 3.20 -1.91
C LEU A 93 6.07 3.63 -2.67
N GLU A 94 6.30 3.16 -3.90
CA GLU A 94 7.39 3.68 -4.76
C GLU A 94 7.20 5.17 -5.06
N HIS A 95 5.95 5.64 -5.22
CA HIS A 95 5.65 7.06 -5.45
C HIS A 95 5.98 7.91 -4.21
N ILE A 96 5.64 7.41 -3.03
CA ILE A 96 5.99 8.02 -1.74
C ILE A 96 7.51 8.04 -1.56
N ALA A 97 8.19 6.91 -1.79
CA ALA A 97 9.65 6.79 -1.69
C ALA A 97 10.37 7.81 -2.58
N ARG A 98 9.96 7.95 -3.84
CA ARG A 98 10.51 8.97 -4.75
C ARG A 98 10.26 10.39 -4.25
N SER A 99 9.06 10.67 -3.72
CA SER A 99 8.71 12.00 -3.20
C SER A 99 9.55 12.37 -1.98
N ILE A 100 9.76 11.44 -1.06
CA ILE A 100 10.63 11.63 0.10
C ILE A 100 12.08 11.79 -0.34
N ARG A 101 12.56 10.99 -1.29
CA ARG A 101 13.94 11.10 -1.78
C ARG A 101 14.20 12.46 -2.42
N THR A 102 13.27 12.98 -3.22
CA THR A 102 13.36 14.35 -3.75
C THR A 102 13.37 15.37 -2.61
N LYS A 103 12.49 15.22 -1.61
CA LYS A 103 12.48 16.10 -0.44
C LYS A 103 13.84 16.15 0.26
N VAL A 104 14.46 14.99 0.49
CA VAL A 104 15.76 14.85 1.16
C VAL A 104 16.89 15.46 0.33
N ARG A 105 17.03 15.05 -0.93
CA ARG A 105 18.13 15.49 -1.81
C ARG A 105 18.12 16.98 -2.07
N ASP A 106 16.92 17.54 -2.28
CA ASP A 106 16.76 18.94 -2.63
C ASP A 106 16.57 19.84 -1.39
N SER A 107 16.69 19.26 -0.18
CA SER A 107 16.50 19.97 1.10
C SER A 107 15.17 20.74 1.17
N ILE A 108 14.10 20.14 0.64
CA ILE A 108 12.78 20.76 0.57
C ILE A 108 12.14 20.72 1.96
N LEU A 109 11.80 21.90 2.46
CA LEU A 109 11.15 22.07 3.75
C LEU A 109 9.64 21.87 3.63
N PHE A 110 9.10 21.17 4.62
CA PHE A 110 7.66 21.06 4.86
C PHE A 110 7.36 21.89 6.11
N SER A 111 6.19 22.53 6.15
CA SER A 111 5.74 23.20 7.37
C SER A 111 5.41 22.16 8.45
N ASP A 112 5.46 22.56 9.72
CA ASP A 112 5.08 21.69 10.84
C ASP A 112 3.68 21.10 10.66
N LYS A 113 2.78 21.90 10.08
CA LYS A 113 1.42 21.46 9.75
C LYS A 113 1.41 20.37 8.69
N ALA A 114 2.15 20.56 7.59
CA ALA A 114 2.26 19.54 6.53
C ALA A 114 2.92 18.25 7.05
N ILE A 115 3.93 18.37 7.93
CA ILE A 115 4.55 17.21 8.59
C ILE A 115 3.51 16.48 9.43
N SER A 116 2.75 17.18 10.28
CA SER A 116 1.73 16.56 11.13
C SER A 116 0.63 15.87 10.34
N GLU A 117 0.15 16.49 9.26
CA GLU A 117 -0.89 15.95 8.37
C GLU A 117 -0.43 14.67 7.67
N VAL A 118 0.77 14.71 7.09
CA VAL A 118 1.36 13.55 6.41
C VAL A 118 1.63 12.43 7.42
N SER A 119 2.20 12.73 8.60
CA SER A 119 2.43 11.76 9.67
C SER A 119 1.15 11.05 10.13
N PHE A 120 0.05 11.79 10.28
CA PHE A 120 -1.25 11.20 10.59
C PHE A 120 -1.64 10.16 9.53
N LEU A 121 -1.55 10.53 8.25
CA LEU A 121 -1.92 9.63 7.15
C LEU A 121 -0.96 8.44 7.00
N PHE A 122 0.33 8.59 7.27
CA PHE A 122 1.28 7.47 7.36
C PHE A 122 0.84 6.46 8.41
N GLN A 123 0.45 6.93 9.60
CA GLN A 123 -0.05 6.06 10.67
C GLN A 123 -1.34 5.33 10.25
N ARG A 124 -2.33 6.04 9.72
CA ARG A 124 -3.58 5.40 9.22
C ARG A 124 -3.30 4.38 8.12
N THR A 125 -2.34 4.66 7.24
CA THR A 125 -1.92 3.74 6.16
C THR A 125 -1.23 2.49 6.72
N ARG A 126 -0.38 2.64 7.73
CA ARG A 126 0.22 1.48 8.41
C ARG A 126 -0.85 0.59 9.05
N GLU A 127 -1.81 1.21 9.74
CA GLU A 127 -2.92 0.48 10.36
C GLU A 127 -3.78 -0.27 9.33
N ILE A 128 -4.12 0.34 8.19
CA ILE A 128 -4.92 -0.34 7.15
C ILE A 128 -4.15 -1.50 6.50
N LEU A 129 -2.83 -1.38 6.31
CA LEU A 129 -2.00 -2.47 5.81
C LEU A 129 -1.92 -3.64 6.79
N ASN A 130 -1.67 -3.36 8.08
CA ASN A 130 -1.70 -4.38 9.13
C ASN A 130 -3.06 -5.10 9.19
N THR A 131 -4.15 -4.33 9.16
CA THR A 131 -5.51 -4.90 9.22
C THR A 131 -5.84 -5.72 7.96
N THR A 132 -5.26 -5.35 6.81
CA THR A 132 -5.39 -6.12 5.56
C THR A 132 -4.69 -7.47 5.68
N SER A 133 -3.52 -7.53 6.31
CA SER A 133 -2.82 -8.79 6.63
C SER A 133 -3.70 -9.69 7.48
N ASP A 134 -4.31 -9.18 8.54
CA ASP A 134 -5.24 -9.94 9.40
C ASP A 134 -6.44 -10.47 8.60
N LEU A 135 -6.99 -9.66 7.68
CA LEU A 135 -8.12 -10.07 6.86
C LEU A 135 -7.76 -11.22 5.90
N ILE A 136 -6.57 -11.21 5.32
CA ILE A 136 -6.08 -12.26 4.41
C ILE A 136 -6.13 -13.63 5.09
N LEU A 137 -5.82 -13.69 6.39
CA LEU A 137 -5.85 -14.92 7.17
C LEU A 137 -7.24 -15.26 7.70
N ALA A 138 -7.92 -14.28 8.30
CA ALA A 138 -9.14 -14.52 9.07
C ALA A 138 -10.43 -14.50 8.23
N ARG A 139 -10.43 -13.79 7.09
CA ARG A 139 -11.60 -13.57 6.22
C ARG A 139 -12.86 -13.09 6.98
N ASN A 140 -12.64 -12.27 8.00
CA ASN A 140 -13.68 -11.80 8.92
C ASN A 140 -14.37 -10.54 8.39
N THR A 141 -15.70 -10.56 8.34
CA THR A 141 -16.54 -9.44 7.85
C THR A 141 -16.45 -8.17 8.71
N PHE A 142 -16.19 -8.28 10.02
CA PHE A 142 -15.93 -7.13 10.89
C PHE A 142 -14.62 -6.43 10.50
N ILE A 143 -13.56 -7.19 10.24
CA ILE A 143 -12.26 -6.66 9.79
C ILE A 143 -12.42 -5.98 8.43
N ALA A 144 -13.13 -6.61 7.49
CA ALA A 144 -13.41 -6.02 6.19
C ALA A 144 -14.21 -4.71 6.28
N ASN A 145 -15.23 -4.65 7.15
CA ASN A 145 -16.00 -3.43 7.39
C ASN A 145 -15.17 -2.33 8.04
N TYR A 146 -14.21 -2.68 8.91
CA TYR A 146 -13.26 -1.71 9.44
C TYR A 146 -12.37 -1.13 8.33
N ILE A 147 -11.81 -1.96 7.44
CA ILE A 147 -10.99 -1.50 6.31
C ILE A 147 -11.79 -0.55 5.41
N LYS A 148 -13.05 -0.88 5.08
CA LYS A 148 -13.92 -0.01 4.27
C LYS A 148 -14.15 1.36 4.92
N LYS A 149 -14.36 1.41 6.24
CA LYS A 149 -14.54 2.68 6.96
C LYS A 149 -13.24 3.48 7.02
N SER A 150 -12.11 2.80 7.28
CA SER A 150 -10.80 3.42 7.32
C SER A 150 -10.39 4.01 5.97
N GLU A 151 -10.72 3.35 4.86
CA GLU A 151 -10.49 3.89 3.52
C GLU A 151 -11.27 5.19 3.27
N ALA A 152 -12.55 5.22 3.59
CA ALA A 152 -13.37 6.43 3.45
C ALA A 152 -12.86 7.58 4.34
N GLU A 153 -12.41 7.28 5.56
CA GLU A 153 -11.80 8.25 6.48
C GLU A 153 -10.48 8.82 5.92
N ILE A 154 -9.61 7.95 5.42
CA ILE A 154 -8.32 8.33 4.80
C ILE A 154 -8.57 9.20 3.56
N GLU A 155 -9.48 8.80 2.68
CA GLU A 155 -9.83 9.57 1.48
C GLU A 155 -10.35 10.96 1.83
N HIS A 156 -11.32 11.03 2.75
CA HIS A 156 -11.88 12.29 3.21
C HIS A 156 -10.81 13.20 3.79
N THR A 157 -9.98 12.67 4.71
CA THR A 157 -8.94 13.44 5.39
C THR A 157 -7.86 13.92 4.42
N ALA A 158 -7.41 13.07 3.50
CA ALA A 158 -6.43 13.46 2.50
C ALA A 158 -6.96 14.57 1.56
N ASN A 159 -8.24 14.52 1.17
CA ASN A 159 -8.85 15.58 0.37
C ASN A 159 -9.00 16.90 1.14
N GLN A 160 -9.34 16.84 2.43
CA GLN A 160 -9.35 18.02 3.30
C GLN A 160 -7.96 18.64 3.43
N PHE A 161 -6.94 17.81 3.67
CA PHE A 161 -5.56 18.26 3.78
C PHE A 161 -5.03 18.90 2.48
N ALA A 162 -5.38 18.34 1.32
CA ALA A 162 -5.06 18.94 0.03
C ALA A 162 -5.70 20.33 -0.14
N THR A 163 -6.97 20.48 0.25
CA THR A 163 -7.70 21.77 0.19
C THR A 163 -7.06 22.82 1.11
N LEU A 164 -6.79 22.46 2.37
CA LEU A 164 -6.13 23.35 3.33
C LEU A 164 -4.70 23.71 2.89
N HIS A 165 -4.02 22.79 2.20
CA HIS A 165 -2.70 23.05 1.64
C HIS A 165 -2.74 24.07 0.50
N GLU A 166 -3.76 24.02 -0.36
CA GLU A 166 -3.99 25.01 -1.40
C GLU A 166 -4.21 26.42 -0.82
N GLU A 167 -5.04 26.55 0.22
CA GLU A 167 -5.26 27.82 0.93
C GLU A 167 -3.94 28.39 1.46
N ARG A 168 -3.12 27.55 2.11
CA ARG A 168 -1.81 27.95 2.64
C ARG A 168 -0.81 28.34 1.54
N LEU A 169 -0.92 27.80 0.33
CA LEU A 169 -0.11 28.24 -0.81
C LEU A 169 -0.53 29.63 -1.29
N VAL A 170 -1.83 29.91 -1.36
CA VAL A 170 -2.36 31.23 -1.73
C VAL A 170 -1.93 32.30 -0.72
N GLU A 171 -1.92 31.95 0.57
CA GLU A 171 -1.49 32.84 1.65
C GLU A 171 0.03 32.98 1.80
N GLY A 172 0.83 32.21 1.04
CA GLY A 172 2.29 32.23 1.12
C GLY A 172 2.87 31.54 2.37
N LEU A 173 2.06 30.75 3.08
CA LEU A 173 2.46 29.96 4.26
C LEU A 173 3.14 28.64 3.89
N CYS A 174 2.95 28.17 2.65
CA CYS A 174 3.63 27.00 2.09
C CYS A 174 4.47 27.33 0.86
N LEU A 175 5.57 26.60 0.69
CA LEU A 175 6.45 26.77 -0.46
C LEU A 175 5.88 26.04 -1.69
N PRO A 176 5.75 26.69 -2.86
CA PRO A 176 5.30 26.01 -4.08
C PRO A 176 6.14 24.77 -4.44
N LYS A 177 7.44 24.80 -4.12
CA LYS A 177 8.38 23.69 -4.38
C LYS A 177 8.02 22.39 -3.62
N SER A 178 7.37 22.48 -2.45
CA SER A 178 6.97 21.28 -1.69
C SER A 178 5.60 20.74 -2.09
N SER A 179 4.78 21.54 -2.78
CA SER A 179 3.39 21.21 -3.07
C SER A 179 3.23 19.93 -3.90
N GLY A 180 4.01 19.77 -4.97
CA GLY A 180 3.91 18.59 -5.82
C GLY A 180 4.19 17.30 -5.04
N LEU A 181 5.22 17.32 -4.19
CA LEU A 181 5.59 16.16 -3.37
C LEU A 181 4.51 15.83 -2.35
N TYR A 182 3.94 16.87 -1.71
CA TYR A 182 2.86 16.73 -0.74
C TYR A 182 1.63 16.06 -1.36
N ILE A 183 1.16 16.57 -2.51
CA ILE A 183 -0.02 16.02 -3.20
C ILE A 183 0.22 14.58 -3.67
N VAL A 184 1.41 14.26 -4.22
CA VAL A 184 1.74 12.89 -4.62
C VAL A 184 1.68 11.93 -3.42
N MET A 185 2.16 12.34 -2.24
CA MET A 185 2.07 11.51 -1.04
C MET A 185 0.61 11.28 -0.62
N LEU A 186 -0.22 12.33 -0.60
CA LEU A 186 -1.65 12.20 -0.26
C LEU A 186 -2.40 11.27 -1.23
N ASP A 187 -2.20 11.45 -2.53
CA ASP A 187 -2.87 10.63 -3.56
C ASP A 187 -2.41 9.17 -3.50
N SER A 188 -1.12 8.94 -3.24
CA SER A 188 -0.57 7.59 -3.09
C SER A 188 -1.18 6.87 -1.88
N ILE A 189 -1.34 7.58 -0.76
CA ILE A 189 -1.99 7.06 0.45
C ILE A 189 -3.46 6.67 0.17
N LYS A 190 -4.22 7.54 -0.50
CA LYS A 190 -5.60 7.23 -0.91
C LYS A 190 -5.68 5.97 -1.75
N ARG A 191 -4.76 5.81 -2.72
CA ARG A 191 -4.71 4.65 -3.61
C ARG A 191 -4.33 3.35 -2.87
N ILE A 192 -3.44 3.42 -1.88
CA ILE A 192 -3.14 2.27 -1.01
C ILE A 192 -4.40 1.84 -0.26
N ALA A 193 -5.09 2.80 0.38
CA ALA A 193 -6.31 2.52 1.13
C ALA A 193 -7.42 1.95 0.24
N TYR A 194 -7.60 2.51 -0.97
CA TYR A 194 -8.53 2.01 -1.98
C TYR A 194 -8.26 0.53 -2.30
N HIS A 195 -7.01 0.14 -2.54
CA HIS A 195 -6.70 -1.26 -2.83
C HIS A 195 -6.90 -2.18 -1.63
N ALA A 196 -6.76 -1.68 -0.40
CA ALA A 196 -7.06 -2.45 0.80
C ALA A 196 -8.57 -2.74 0.88
N LYS A 197 -9.40 -1.75 0.56
CA LYS A 197 -10.85 -1.91 0.42
C LYS A 197 -11.21 -2.94 -0.65
N GLU A 198 -10.58 -2.90 -1.82
CA GLU A 198 -10.86 -3.88 -2.89
C GLU A 198 -10.55 -5.33 -2.45
N ILE A 199 -9.45 -5.54 -1.73
CA ILE A 199 -9.14 -6.84 -1.11
C ILE A 199 -10.23 -7.22 -0.10
N ALA A 200 -10.66 -6.26 0.72
CA ALA A 200 -11.69 -6.49 1.72
C ALA A 200 -13.03 -6.89 1.12
N GLU A 201 -13.44 -6.23 0.04
CA GLU A 201 -14.62 -6.62 -0.72
C GLU A 201 -14.46 -8.00 -1.34
N LYS A 202 -13.31 -8.31 -1.95
CA LYS A 202 -13.09 -9.60 -2.58
C LYS A 202 -13.19 -10.77 -1.61
N LEU A 203 -12.65 -10.64 -0.40
CA LEU A 203 -12.60 -11.71 0.60
C LEU A 203 -13.90 -11.92 1.38
N THR A 204 -14.85 -11.00 1.26
CA THR A 204 -16.12 -11.01 2.02
C THR A 204 -17.38 -10.92 1.15
N ARG A 205 -17.22 -11.03 -0.17
CA ARG A 205 -18.31 -11.24 -1.13
C ARG A 205 -18.75 -12.70 -1.16
#